data_AF-A0A954VZU8-F1
#
_entry.id   AF-A0A954VZU8-F1
#
_cell.length_a   1.000
_cell.length_b   1.000
_cell.length_c   1.000
_cell.angle_alpha   90.00
_cell.angle_beta   90.00
_cell.angle_gamma   90.00
#
_symmetry.space_group_name_H-M   'P 1'
#
loop_
_entity.id
_entity.type
_entity.pdbx_description
1 polymer ?
#
loop_
_entity_poly.entity_id
_entity_poly.type
_entity_poly.pdbx_seq_one_letter_code
_entity_poly.pdbx_strand_id
1 'polypeptide(L)'
;MSAFPEVGKILYEGPESKNPLAYRWYNEDEVIEGKTMKEHLRFSVVYWHTFRGNGSDPFGAGTMQRPWDDGSESVDNAVKRVKVAFEFMEKLSAPYYAFHDRDVAPEGKTLAESHENFDAVAAALKEEQQRTGIKLL
;
A
#
# COMPACT_ATOMS: atom_id res chain seq x y z
N MET A 1 -0.30 -9.11 -13.49
CA MET A 1 -1.25 -8.17 -14.11
C MET A 1 -1.49 -7.04 -13.13
N SER A 2 -1.59 -5.80 -13.63
CA SER A 2 -1.84 -4.60 -12.82
C SER A 2 -3.16 -4.73 -12.06
N ALA A 3 -3.17 -4.45 -10.76
CA ALA A 3 -4.37 -4.41 -9.92
C ALA A 3 -5.23 -3.18 -10.19
N PHE A 4 -4.61 -2.08 -10.65
CA PHE A 4 -5.28 -0.83 -11.01
C PHE A 4 -4.99 -0.47 -12.49
N PRO A 5 -5.46 -1.25 -13.48
CA PRO A 5 -5.05 -1.08 -14.88
C PRO A 5 -5.46 0.28 -15.48
N GLU A 6 -6.51 0.90 -14.96
CA GLU A 6 -7.01 2.19 -15.43
C GLU A 6 -6.30 3.40 -14.78
N VAL A 7 -5.43 3.17 -13.79
CA VAL A 7 -4.75 4.22 -13.04
C VAL A 7 -3.24 4.15 -13.32
N GLY A 8 -2.69 5.23 -13.89
CA GLY A 8 -1.25 5.43 -14.07
C GLY A 8 -0.57 5.97 -12.81
N LYS A 9 0.72 6.30 -12.91
CA LYS A 9 1.42 7.06 -11.86
C LYS A 9 0.79 8.45 -11.75
N ILE A 10 0.47 8.88 -10.54
CA ILE A 10 -0.08 10.20 -10.23
C ILE A 10 1.05 11.22 -10.30
N LEU A 11 0.90 12.20 -11.18
CA LEU A 11 1.91 13.23 -11.45
C LEU A 11 1.45 14.58 -10.90
N TYR A 12 2.40 15.49 -10.69
CA TYR A 12 2.11 16.89 -10.40
C TYR A 12 1.73 17.64 -11.68
N GLU A 13 0.58 18.32 -11.66
CA GLU A 13 0.08 19.15 -12.77
C GLU A 13 -0.18 20.62 -12.36
N GLY A 14 0.04 20.95 -11.08
CA GLY A 14 -0.13 22.31 -10.57
C GLY A 14 -1.57 22.68 -10.17
N PRO A 15 -1.73 23.86 -9.55
CA PRO A 15 -2.94 24.24 -8.82
C PRO A 15 -4.19 24.41 -9.69
N GLU A 16 -4.00 24.75 -10.97
CA GLU A 16 -5.09 24.96 -11.92
C GLU A 16 -5.62 23.66 -12.54
N SER A 17 -4.92 22.53 -12.36
CA SER A 17 -5.33 21.26 -12.94
C SER A 17 -6.74 20.86 -12.51
N LYS A 18 -7.53 20.41 -13.49
CA LYS A 18 -8.85 19.80 -13.27
C LYS A 18 -8.82 18.28 -13.28
N ASN A 19 -7.65 17.68 -13.54
CA ASN A 19 -7.48 16.24 -13.50
C ASN A 19 -7.62 15.76 -12.04
N PRO A 20 -8.60 14.88 -11.72
CA PRO A 20 -8.76 14.35 -10.37
C PRO A 20 -7.66 13.36 -9.97
N LEU A 21 -6.91 12.83 -10.95
CA LEU A 21 -5.81 11.88 -10.77
C LEU A 21 -4.44 12.53 -11.00
N ALA A 22 -4.30 13.77 -10.54
CA ALA A 22 -3.04 14.51 -10.52
C ALA A 22 -2.89 15.30 -9.21
N TYR A 23 -1.65 15.47 -8.76
CA TYR A 23 -1.34 16.36 -7.65
C TYR A 23 -1.40 17.82 -8.09
N ARG A 24 -2.15 18.62 -7.34
CA ARG A 24 -2.25 20.07 -7.54
C ARG A 24 -1.18 20.86 -6.77
N TRP A 25 -0.71 20.28 -5.66
CA TRP A 25 0.16 20.96 -4.69
C TRP A 25 1.36 20.13 -4.26
N TYR A 26 1.29 18.81 -4.41
CA TYR A 26 2.41 17.94 -4.06
C TYR A 26 3.28 17.72 -5.28
N ASN A 27 4.41 18.42 -5.31
CA ASN A 27 5.51 18.15 -6.23
C ASN A 27 6.65 17.50 -5.44
N GLU A 28 6.91 16.20 -5.68
CA GLU A 28 7.83 15.42 -4.85
C GLU A 28 9.27 15.98 -4.84
N ASP A 29 9.67 16.69 -5.89
CA ASP A 29 11.00 17.27 -6.09
C ASP A 29 11.09 18.77 -5.75
N GLU A 30 9.98 19.42 -5.39
CA GLU A 30 10.00 20.84 -5.02
C GLU A 30 10.79 21.04 -3.72
N VAL A 31 11.82 21.90 -3.78
CA VAL A 31 12.71 22.18 -2.65
C VAL A 31 12.16 23.33 -1.82
N ILE A 32 11.91 23.05 -0.54
CA ILE A 32 11.48 24.01 0.48
C ILE A 32 12.53 24.00 1.59
N GLU A 33 13.11 25.16 1.90
CA GLU A 33 14.10 25.29 2.99
C GLU A 33 15.21 24.22 2.95
N GLY A 34 15.68 23.89 1.73
CA GLY A 34 16.80 22.96 1.50
C GLY A 34 16.46 21.47 1.52
N LYS A 35 15.18 21.07 1.60
CA LYS A 35 14.74 19.67 1.44
C LYS A 35 13.60 19.57 0.45
N THR A 36 13.45 18.43 -0.23
CA THR A 36 12.31 18.24 -1.12
C THR A 36 11.01 18.06 -0.32
N MET A 37 9.85 18.34 -0.92
CA MET A 37 8.55 18.06 -0.28
C MET A 37 8.44 16.59 0.16
N LYS A 38 8.97 15.65 -0.63
CA LYS A 38 9.00 14.22 -0.27
C LYS A 38 9.76 13.96 1.02
N GLU A 39 10.88 14.66 1.23
CA GLU A 39 11.70 14.54 2.44
C GLU A 39 11.04 15.19 3.67
N HIS A 40 10.30 16.28 3.48
CA HIS A 40 9.53 16.94 4.54
C HIS A 40 8.32 16.11 4.96
N LEU A 41 7.51 15.69 4.00
CA LEU A 41 6.19 15.11 4.25
C LEU A 41 6.25 13.63 4.58
N ARG A 42 7.19 12.89 3.97
CA ARG A 42 7.44 11.45 4.25
C ARG A 42 6.14 10.63 4.26
N PHE A 43 5.28 10.83 3.26
CA PHE A 43 3.98 10.18 3.23
C PHE A 43 4.08 8.66 3.35
N SER A 44 3.16 8.10 4.14
CA SER A 44 3.05 6.67 4.40
C SER A 44 1.65 6.17 4.09
N VAL A 45 1.55 5.03 3.40
CA VAL A 45 0.28 4.32 3.18
C VAL A 45 0.08 3.30 4.30
N VAL A 46 -1.08 3.33 4.94
CA VAL A 46 -1.42 2.41 6.03
C VAL A 46 -2.09 1.15 5.50
N TYR A 47 -1.51 -0.01 5.80
CA TYR A 47 -1.93 -1.28 5.18
C TYR A 47 -3.36 -1.68 5.57
N TRP A 48 -3.71 -1.52 6.86
CA TRP A 48 -5.00 -1.92 7.41
C TRP A 48 -6.18 -1.26 6.69
N HIS A 49 -6.18 0.07 6.51
CA HIS A 49 -7.30 0.75 5.84
C HIS A 49 -7.29 0.56 4.33
N THR A 50 -6.11 0.53 3.68
CA THR A 50 -6.03 0.52 2.22
C THR A 50 -6.28 -0.87 1.64
N PHE A 51 -5.74 -1.92 2.26
CA PHE A 51 -5.73 -3.28 1.68
C PHE A 51 -6.51 -4.32 2.49
N ARG A 52 -6.88 -4.06 3.75
CA ARG A 52 -7.66 -5.00 4.59
C ARG A 52 -9.06 -4.50 4.94
N GLY A 53 -9.25 -3.20 5.06
CA GLY A 53 -10.54 -2.58 5.29
C GLY A 53 -11.54 -2.96 4.19
N ASN A 54 -12.64 -3.59 4.58
CA ASN A 54 -13.69 -4.04 3.66
C ASN A 54 -14.92 -3.10 3.64
N GLY A 55 -14.90 -2.01 4.41
CA GLY A 55 -15.99 -1.04 4.49
C GLY A 55 -17.19 -1.50 5.32
N SER A 56 -17.05 -2.56 6.13
CA SER A 56 -18.08 -2.93 7.11
C SER A 56 -18.12 -1.94 8.27
N ASP A 57 -19.27 -1.83 8.91
CA ASP A 57 -19.46 -1.07 10.14
C ASP A 57 -20.30 -1.89 11.15
N PRO A 58 -20.54 -1.39 12.38
CA PRO A 58 -21.32 -2.13 13.38
C PRO A 58 -22.77 -2.46 12.97
N PHE A 59 -23.27 -1.88 11.87
CA PHE A 59 -24.64 -1.97 11.39
C PHE A 59 -24.77 -2.60 9.99
N GLY A 60 -23.66 -2.93 9.33
CA GLY A 60 -23.68 -3.35 7.93
C GLY A 60 -22.46 -4.17 7.47
N ALA A 61 -22.68 -4.99 6.44
CA ALA A 61 -21.64 -5.82 5.84
C ALA A 61 -20.63 -4.99 5.01
N GLY A 62 -19.50 -5.61 4.67
CA GLY A 62 -18.48 -5.00 3.82
C GLY A 62 -19.00 -4.66 2.41
N THR A 63 -18.51 -3.54 1.87
CA THR A 63 -18.95 -2.96 0.60
C THR A 63 -17.81 -2.74 -0.40
N MET A 64 -16.56 -2.85 0.05
CA MET A 64 -15.40 -2.56 -0.80
C MET A 64 -15.17 -3.68 -1.82
N GLN A 65 -15.00 -3.28 -3.08
CA GLN A 65 -14.65 -4.20 -4.17
C GLN A 65 -13.14 -4.24 -4.33
N ARG A 66 -12.57 -5.46 -4.24
CA ARG A 66 -11.14 -5.73 -4.32
C ARG A 66 -10.89 -6.94 -5.23
N PRO A 67 -10.97 -6.81 -6.57
CA PRO A 67 -10.84 -7.93 -7.50
C PRO A 67 -9.53 -8.72 -7.39
N TRP A 68 -8.49 -8.12 -6.80
CA TRP A 68 -7.21 -8.76 -6.52
C TRP A 68 -7.18 -9.57 -5.23
N ASP A 69 -8.18 -9.48 -4.36
CA ASP A 69 -8.26 -10.26 -3.12
C ASP A 69 -9.24 -11.42 -3.33
N ASP A 70 -8.81 -12.64 -3.04
CA ASP A 70 -9.69 -13.82 -3.13
C ASP A 70 -10.48 -14.10 -1.84
N GLY A 71 -10.32 -13.24 -0.81
CA GLY A 71 -11.00 -13.35 0.47
C GLY A 71 -10.46 -14.43 1.40
N SER A 72 -9.47 -15.22 0.98
CA SER A 72 -8.86 -16.23 1.83
C SER A 72 -7.85 -15.63 2.81
N GLU A 73 -7.71 -16.27 3.97
CA GLU A 73 -6.64 -16.05 4.94
C GLU A 73 -5.43 -16.96 4.62
N SER A 74 -5.06 -17.05 3.34
CA SER A 74 -3.90 -17.82 2.88
C SER A 74 -2.66 -16.94 2.75
N VAL A 75 -1.48 -17.55 2.93
CA VAL A 75 -0.19 -16.88 2.68
C VAL A 75 -0.07 -16.42 1.23
N ASP A 76 -0.57 -17.20 0.28
CA ASP A 76 -0.56 -16.84 -1.15
C ASP A 76 -1.36 -15.56 -1.43
N ASN A 77 -2.55 -15.44 -0.85
CA ASN A 77 -3.35 -14.22 -0.98
C ASN A 77 -2.71 -13.03 -0.27
N ALA A 78 -2.10 -13.25 0.90
CA ALA A 78 -1.29 -12.22 1.58
C ALA A 78 -0.11 -11.72 0.72
N VAL A 79 0.65 -12.62 0.09
CA VAL A 79 1.74 -12.26 -0.84
C VAL A 79 1.20 -11.54 -2.08
N LYS A 80 0.03 -11.93 -2.59
CA LYS A 80 -0.64 -11.22 -3.69
C LYS A 80 -0.99 -9.78 -3.29
N ARG A 81 -1.51 -9.56 -2.08
CA ARG A 81 -1.79 -8.21 -1.55
C ARG A 81 -0.53 -7.36 -1.41
N VAL A 82 0.62 -7.95 -1.03
CA VAL A 82 1.90 -7.23 -1.01
C VAL A 82 2.22 -6.62 -2.37
N LYS A 83 2.11 -7.39 -3.46
CA LYS A 83 2.36 -6.88 -4.82
C LYS A 83 1.39 -5.75 -5.20
N VAL A 84 0.12 -5.89 -4.83
CA VAL A 84 -0.88 -4.84 -5.04
C VAL A 84 -0.56 -3.58 -4.24
N ALA A 85 -0.10 -3.74 -2.99
CA ALA A 85 0.24 -2.62 -2.13
C ALA A 85 1.40 -1.81 -2.71
N PHE A 86 2.44 -2.47 -3.20
CA PHE A 86 3.57 -1.78 -3.82
C PHE A 86 3.22 -1.14 -5.15
N GLU A 87 2.39 -1.77 -5.99
CA GLU A 87 1.87 -1.11 -7.20
C GLU A 87 1.11 0.18 -6.85
N PHE A 88 0.26 0.13 -5.82
CA PHE A 88 -0.51 1.29 -5.36
C PHE A 88 0.42 2.42 -4.88
N MET A 89 1.41 2.09 -4.06
CA MET A 89 2.37 3.07 -3.53
C MET A 89 3.27 3.66 -4.62
N GLU A 90 3.72 2.87 -5.59
CA GLU A 90 4.47 3.34 -6.76
C GLU A 90 3.64 4.34 -7.57
N LYS A 91 2.35 4.05 -7.78
CA LYS A 91 1.45 4.97 -8.49
C LYS A 91 1.24 6.27 -7.74
N LEU A 92 1.18 6.25 -6.41
CA LEU A 92 1.09 7.46 -5.57
C LEU A 92 2.44 8.15 -5.34
N SER A 93 3.57 7.57 -5.75
CA SER A 93 4.90 8.05 -5.35
C SER A 93 5.08 8.13 -3.82
N ALA A 94 4.39 7.27 -3.07
CA ALA A 94 4.46 7.24 -1.61
C ALA A 94 5.76 6.54 -1.15
N PRO A 95 6.65 7.23 -0.42
CA PRO A 95 7.96 6.66 -0.06
C PRO A 95 7.90 5.63 1.08
N TYR A 96 6.81 5.62 1.87
CA TYR A 96 6.69 4.75 3.03
C TYR A 96 5.37 4.00 3.13
N TYR A 97 5.35 2.98 3.99
CA TYR A 97 4.14 2.31 4.47
C TYR A 97 4.26 1.90 5.94
N ALA A 98 3.12 1.56 6.54
CA ALA A 98 3.02 1.01 7.88
C ALA A 98 2.00 -0.14 7.92
N PHE A 99 2.21 -1.11 8.81
CA PHE A 99 1.33 -2.27 8.98
C PHE A 99 1.34 -2.79 10.42
N HIS A 100 0.26 -3.49 10.81
CA HIS A 100 0.27 -4.48 11.88
C HIS A 100 0.58 -5.84 11.27
N ASP A 101 1.18 -6.74 12.04
CA ASP A 101 1.49 -8.11 11.62
C ASP A 101 0.26 -8.84 11.04
N ARG A 102 -0.92 -8.65 11.65
CA ARG A 102 -2.21 -9.23 11.20
C ARG A 102 -2.84 -8.54 9.99
N ASP A 103 -2.31 -7.41 9.56
CA ASP A 103 -2.72 -6.81 8.28
C ASP A 103 -2.08 -7.56 7.10
N VAL A 104 -0.83 -7.97 7.29
CA VAL A 104 0.01 -8.50 6.22
C VAL A 104 0.03 -10.03 6.20
N ALA A 105 -0.09 -10.71 7.35
CA ALA A 105 0.01 -12.17 7.42
C ALA A 105 -1.16 -12.81 8.19
N PRO A 106 -1.64 -13.99 7.75
CA PRO A 106 -2.66 -14.74 8.48
C PRO A 106 -2.08 -15.34 9.77
N GLU A 107 -2.91 -15.37 10.82
CA GLU A 107 -2.47 -15.80 12.16
C GLU A 107 -2.11 -17.28 12.27
N GLY A 108 -2.75 -18.16 11.48
CA GLY A 108 -2.61 -19.60 11.65
C GLY A 108 -3.28 -20.11 12.95
N LYS A 109 -2.98 -21.35 13.33
CA LYS A 109 -3.57 -22.03 14.50
C LYS A 109 -2.67 -22.05 15.72
N THR A 110 -1.38 -21.78 15.53
CA THR A 110 -0.36 -21.80 16.57
C THR A 110 0.59 -20.62 16.40
N LEU A 111 1.30 -20.25 17.47
CA LEU A 111 2.33 -19.20 17.39
C LEU A 111 3.44 -19.55 16.38
N ALA A 112 3.81 -20.83 16.26
CA ALA A 112 4.80 -21.29 15.29
C ALA A 112 4.32 -21.05 13.86
N GLU A 113 3.08 -21.44 13.56
CA GLU A 113 2.46 -21.20 12.25
C GLU A 113 2.30 -19.70 11.97
N SER A 114 1.97 -18.89 12.98
CA SER A 114 1.88 -17.43 12.85
C SER A 114 3.20 -16.82 12.41
N HIS A 115 4.32 -17.24 13.01
CA HIS A 115 5.65 -16.78 12.63
C HIS A 115 6.06 -17.27 11.24
N GLU A 116 5.80 -18.54 10.91
CA GLU A 116 6.10 -19.10 9.58
C GLU A 116 5.34 -18.34 8.48
N ASN A 117 4.05 -18.04 8.70
CA ASN A 117 3.24 -17.25 7.78
C ASN A 117 3.77 -15.82 7.64
N PHE A 118 4.14 -15.18 8.77
CA PHE A 118 4.68 -13.83 8.74
C PHE A 118 6.03 -13.77 8.02
N ASP A 119 6.93 -14.72 8.26
CA ASP A 119 8.25 -14.79 7.61
C ASP A 119 8.12 -14.91 6.08
N ALA A 120 7.17 -15.71 5.60
CA ALA A 120 6.88 -15.84 4.17
C ALA A 120 6.43 -14.52 3.55
N VAL A 121 5.54 -13.77 4.23
CA VAL A 121 5.08 -12.46 3.75
C VAL A 121 6.18 -11.40 3.88
N ALA A 122 6.98 -11.43 4.96
CA ALA A 122 8.09 -10.53 5.19
C ALA A 122 9.17 -10.66 4.09
N ALA A 123 9.41 -11.87 3.58
CA ALA A 123 10.27 -12.09 2.43
C ALA A 123 9.75 -11.36 1.17
N ALA A 124 8.45 -11.45 0.88
CA ALA A 124 7.83 -10.73 -0.24
C ALA A 124 7.87 -9.20 -0.04
N LEU A 125 7.59 -8.71 1.17
CA LEU A 125 7.71 -7.29 1.50
C LEU A 125 9.13 -6.79 1.26
N LYS A 126 10.15 -7.57 1.67
CA LYS A 126 11.56 -7.24 1.49
C LYS A 126 11.95 -7.20 0.01
N GLU A 127 11.50 -8.15 -0.80
CA GLU A 127 11.72 -8.16 -2.25
C GLU A 127 11.15 -6.88 -2.90
N GLU A 128 9.92 -6.52 -2.55
CA GLU A 128 9.28 -5.32 -3.08
C GLU A 128 9.94 -4.02 -2.58
N GLN A 129 10.40 -3.95 -1.32
CA GLN A 129 11.21 -2.83 -0.82
C GLN A 129 12.50 -2.67 -1.64
N GLN A 130 13.18 -3.77 -1.97
CA GLN A 130 14.39 -3.74 -2.79
C GLN A 130 14.11 -3.31 -4.23
N ARG A 131 13.00 -3.79 -4.82
CA ARG A 131 12.60 -3.45 -6.19
C ARG A 131 12.25 -1.98 -6.36
N THR A 132 11.53 -1.42 -5.38
CA THR A 132 10.90 -0.09 -5.51
C THR A 132 11.64 1.03 -4.78
N GLY A 133 12.44 0.68 -3.76
CA GLY A 133 13.03 1.66 -2.84
C GLY A 133 12.04 2.22 -1.81
N ILE A 134 10.78 1.78 -1.80
CA ILE A 134 9.78 2.12 -0.78
C ILE A 134 10.19 1.47 0.55
N LYS A 135 9.95 2.16 1.67
CA LYS A 135 10.47 1.75 3.00
C LYS A 135 9.34 1.53 3.99
N LEU A 136 9.57 0.65 4.96
CA LEU A 136 8.78 0.63 6.19
C LEU A 136 9.13 1.89 7.01
N LEU A 137 8.12 2.67 7.42
CA LEU A 137 8.30 3.88 8.24
C LEU A 137 8.62 3.52 9.69
#